data_AF-A0AA88W840-F1
#
_entry.id   AF-A0AA88W840-F1
#
_cell.length_a   1.000
_cell.length_b   1.000
_cell.length_c   1.000
_cell.angle_alpha   90.00
_cell.angle_beta   90.00
_cell.angle_gamma   90.00
#
_symmetry.space_group_name_H-M   'P 1'
#
loop_
_entity.id
_entity.type
_entity.pdbx_description
1 polymer ?
#
loop_
_entity_poly.entity_id
_entity_poly.type
_entity_poly.pdbx_seq_one_letter_code
_entity_poly.pdbx_strand_id
1 'polypeptide(L)'
;MVVQEPCWMDMIIKYLSTGELPSERHEARNLRLKAARYALVEGILYKKSFSLPYLRCLRPSESLYTLQEVHDGICGQHLGGRTLAQKILRQGYYWPTMQKGAIKFTRRCRGGKKKEQQQRERLDKPWINLAKTFCPSRMMAERSSRAECYA
;
A
#
# COMPACT_ATOMS: atom_id res chain seq x y z
N MET A 1 4.40 -19.85 15.06
CA MET A 1 3.75 -19.66 13.74
C MET A 1 2.88 -18.41 13.83
N VAL A 2 3.22 -17.34 13.10
CA VAL A 2 2.38 -16.12 13.10
C VAL A 2 1.12 -16.44 12.31
N VAL A 3 0.01 -16.64 13.02
CA VAL A 3 -1.31 -16.80 12.40
C VAL A 3 -1.64 -15.48 11.70
N GLN A 4 -1.42 -15.43 10.40
CA GLN A 4 -1.81 -14.26 9.61
C GLN A 4 -3.34 -14.19 9.58
N GLU A 5 -3.89 -13.02 9.91
CA GLU A 5 -5.34 -12.80 9.83
C GLU A 5 -5.86 -13.18 8.42
N PRO A 6 -6.97 -13.92 8.33
CA PRO A 6 -7.55 -14.29 7.04
C PRO A 6 -7.88 -13.02 6.26
N CYS A 7 -7.19 -12.84 5.15
CA CYS A 7 -7.26 -11.65 4.32
C CYS A 7 -7.73 -12.00 2.91
N TRP A 8 -8.23 -10.99 2.20
CA TRP A 8 -8.74 -11.11 0.84
C TRP A 8 -7.74 -11.69 -0.17
N MET A 9 -6.44 -11.68 0.15
CA MET A 9 -5.35 -12.20 -0.68
C MET A 9 -5.14 -13.70 -0.51
N ASP A 10 -5.50 -14.29 0.63
CA ASP A 10 -5.03 -15.65 0.96
C ASP A 10 -5.57 -16.69 -0.02
N MET A 11 -6.83 -16.57 -0.44
CA MET A 11 -7.40 -17.43 -1.48
C MET A 11 -6.68 -17.27 -2.83
N ILE A 12 -6.25 -16.06 -3.17
CA ILE A 12 -5.53 -15.77 -4.42
C ILE A 12 -4.11 -16.32 -4.35
N ILE A 13 -3.42 -16.09 -3.23
CA ILE A 13 -2.06 -16.59 -2.98
C ILE A 13 -2.06 -18.11 -2.99
N LYS A 14 -3.01 -18.75 -2.28
CA LYS A 14 -3.16 -20.21 -2.26
C LYS A 14 -3.34 -20.75 -3.67
N TYR A 15 -4.29 -20.22 -4.43
CA TYR A 15 -4.51 -20.66 -5.80
C TYR A 15 -3.29 -20.44 -6.72
N LEU A 16 -2.62 -19.29 -6.63
CA LEU A 16 -1.44 -19.01 -7.46
C LEU A 16 -0.20 -19.82 -7.05
N SER A 17 -0.14 -20.33 -5.82
CA SER A 17 0.99 -21.13 -5.33
C SER A 17 0.78 -22.64 -5.51
N THR A 18 -0.42 -23.15 -5.21
CA THR A 18 -0.71 -24.60 -5.26
C THR A 18 -1.56 -25.03 -6.45
N GLY A 19 -2.22 -24.09 -7.14
CA GLY A 19 -3.16 -24.38 -8.22
C GLY A 19 -4.52 -24.90 -7.74
N GLU A 20 -4.74 -25.05 -6.43
CA GLU A 20 -5.97 -25.60 -5.86
C GLU A 20 -7.17 -24.67 -6.08
N LEU A 21 -8.27 -25.28 -6.51
CA LEU A 21 -9.56 -24.60 -6.69
C LEU A 21 -10.60 -25.15 -5.70
N PRO A 22 -11.57 -24.33 -5.28
CA PRO A 22 -12.77 -24.82 -4.60
C PRO A 22 -13.49 -25.87 -5.44
N SER A 23 -14.14 -26.84 -4.79
CA SER A 23 -14.95 -27.86 -5.47
C SER A 23 -16.15 -27.25 -6.20
N GLU A 24 -16.69 -26.15 -5.68
CA GLU A 24 -17.82 -25.46 -6.28
C GLU A 24 -17.46 -24.77 -7.60
N ARG A 25 -18.16 -25.15 -8.68
CA ARG A 25 -17.85 -24.71 -10.05
C ARG A 25 -17.90 -23.19 -10.20
N HIS A 26 -18.87 -22.55 -9.56
CA HIS A 26 -19.04 -21.11 -9.62
C HIS A 26 -17.90 -20.37 -8.89
N GLU A 27 -17.52 -20.86 -7.70
CA GLU A 27 -16.43 -20.30 -6.91
C GLU A 27 -15.07 -20.48 -7.59
N ALA A 28 -14.82 -21.67 -8.15
CA ALA A 28 -13.61 -21.94 -8.93
C ALA A 28 -13.49 -20.99 -10.13
N ARG A 29 -14.58 -20.78 -10.87
CA ARG A 29 -14.60 -19.82 -11.98
C ARG A 29 -14.31 -18.39 -11.50
N ASN A 30 -14.95 -17.96 -10.43
CA ASN A 30 -14.74 -16.62 -9.88
C ASN A 30 -13.29 -16.41 -9.40
N LEU A 31 -12.70 -17.42 -8.76
CA LEU A 31 -11.32 -17.37 -8.30
C LEU A 31 -10.34 -17.27 -9.46
N ARG A 32 -10.53 -18.06 -10.54
CA ARG A 32 -9.72 -17.98 -11.76
C ARG A 32 -9.75 -16.59 -12.37
N LEU A 33 -10.95 -16.03 -12.56
CA LEU A 33 -11.13 -14.69 -13.12
C LEU A 33 -10.50 -13.61 -12.23
N LYS A 34 -10.63 -13.74 -10.91
CA LYS A 34 -10.02 -12.82 -9.94
C LYS A 34 -8.49 -12.91 -9.99
N ALA A 35 -7.95 -14.12 -9.94
CA ALA A 35 -6.51 -14.39 -9.90
C ALA A 35 -5.78 -13.98 -11.17
N ALA A 36 -6.44 -14.01 -12.34
CA ALA A 36 -5.87 -13.55 -13.61
C ALA A 36 -5.32 -12.10 -13.54
N ARG A 37 -5.90 -11.28 -12.66
CA ARG A 37 -5.52 -9.87 -12.42
C ARG A 37 -4.30 -9.71 -11.52
N TYR A 38 -3.71 -10.81 -11.03
CA TYR A 38 -2.60 -10.80 -10.10
C TYR A 38 -1.45 -11.69 -10.60
N ALA A 39 -0.27 -11.47 -10.02
CA ALA A 39 0.92 -12.29 -10.17
C ALA A 39 1.53 -12.53 -8.79
N LEU A 40 2.04 -13.74 -8.56
CA LEU A 40 2.77 -14.08 -7.34
C LEU A 40 4.26 -14.15 -7.71
N VAL A 41 5.08 -13.28 -7.13
CA VAL A 41 6.52 -13.22 -7.40
C VAL A 41 7.24 -13.29 -6.06
N GLU A 42 8.08 -14.30 -5.88
CA GLU A 42 8.83 -14.53 -4.62
C GLU A 42 7.94 -14.51 -3.36
N GLY A 43 6.73 -15.07 -3.47
CA GLY A 43 5.75 -15.10 -2.37
C GLY A 43 5.02 -13.78 -2.11
N ILE A 44 5.30 -12.72 -2.89
CA ILE A 44 4.63 -11.43 -2.80
C ILE A 44 3.56 -11.32 -3.89
N LEU A 45 2.34 -10.96 -3.48
CA LEU A 45 1.23 -10.78 -4.42
C LEU A 45 1.28 -9.38 -5.04
N TYR A 46 1.25 -9.33 -6.37
CA TYR A 46 1.17 -8.11 -7.15
C TYR A 46 -0.11 -8.06 -7.96
N LYS A 47 -0.73 -6.89 -8.04
CA LYS A 47 -1.83 -6.60 -8.96
C LYS A 47 -1.26 -6.12 -10.30
N LYS A 48 -1.76 -6.72 -11.38
CA LYS A 48 -1.51 -6.25 -12.75
C LYS A 48 -2.25 -4.92 -12.97
N SER A 49 -1.53 -3.93 -13.47
CA SER A 49 -2.09 -2.64 -13.92
C SER A 49 -1.76 -2.44 -15.39
N PHE A 50 -2.66 -1.74 -16.09
CA PHE A 50 -2.49 -1.43 -17.50
C PHE A 50 -1.47 -0.31 -17.71
N SER A 51 -1.55 0.74 -16.89
CA SER A 51 -0.73 1.97 -17.05
C SER A 51 0.38 2.12 -16.00
N LEU A 52 0.42 1.25 -14.99
CA LEU A 52 1.42 1.29 -13.92
C LEU A 52 2.18 -0.04 -13.89
N PRO A 53 3.43 -0.05 -13.39
CA PRO A 53 4.12 -1.30 -13.04
C PRO A 53 3.30 -2.15 -12.06
N TYR A 54 3.71 -3.39 -11.84
CA TYR A 54 3.09 -4.27 -10.85
C TYR A 54 2.91 -3.57 -9.49
N LEU A 55 1.67 -3.56 -8.99
CA LEU A 55 1.33 -2.92 -7.73
C LEU A 55 1.38 -3.96 -6.62
N ARG A 56 2.25 -3.76 -5.63
CA ARG A 56 2.34 -4.66 -4.47
C ARG A 56 1.04 -4.62 -3.67
N CYS A 57 0.44 -5.78 -3.45
CA CYS A 57 -0.76 -5.90 -2.64
C CYS A 57 -0.42 -5.84 -1.15
N LEU A 58 -1.21 -5.09 -0.38
CA LEU A 58 -0.99 -4.90 1.06
C LEU A 58 -2.02 -5.64 1.90
N ARG A 59 -1.56 -6.23 3.01
CA ARG A 59 -2.45 -6.80 4.04
C ARG A 59 -3.17 -5.68 4.80
N PRO A 60 -4.29 -5.97 5.49
CA PRO A 60 -5.04 -4.96 6.24
C PRO A 60 -4.15 -4.13 7.19
N SER A 61 -3.28 -4.78 7.97
CA SER A 61 -2.33 -4.13 8.87
C SER A 61 -1.36 -3.19 8.13
N GLU A 62 -0.77 -3.65 7.03
CA GLU A 62 0.15 -2.88 6.19
C GLU A 62 -0.53 -1.69 5.50
N SER A 63 -1.78 -1.89 5.08
CA SER A 63 -2.57 -0.87 4.40
C SER A 63 -2.91 0.30 5.33
N LEU A 64 -3.21 0.01 6.61
CA LEU A 64 -3.47 1.03 7.62
C LEU A 64 -2.21 1.84 7.91
N TYR A 65 -1.08 1.15 8.09
CA TYR A 65 0.22 1.79 8.32
C TYR A 65 0.61 2.67 7.13
N THR A 66 0.47 2.18 5.89
CA THR A 66 0.75 2.95 4.68
C THR A 66 -0.14 4.19 4.57
N LEU A 67 -1.44 4.08 4.92
CA LEU A 67 -2.34 5.23 4.96
C LEU A 67 -1.86 6.30 5.94
N GLN A 68 -1.40 5.90 7.12
CA GLN A 68 -0.92 6.80 8.16
C GLN A 68 0.41 7.45 7.75
N GLU A 69 1.41 6.67 7.34
CA GLU A 69 2.72 7.18 6.93
C GLU A 69 2.63 8.16 5.76
N VAL A 70 1.83 7.85 4.73
CA VAL A 70 1.67 8.75 3.58
C VAL A 70 0.82 9.97 3.95
N HIS A 71 -0.10 9.85 4.91
CA HIS A 71 -0.86 10.99 5.41
C HIS A 71 0.01 11.95 6.25
N ASP A 72 0.83 11.41 7.15
CA ASP A 72 1.63 12.16 8.11
C ASP A 72 2.94 12.68 7.48
N GLY A 73 3.55 11.93 6.56
CA GLY A 73 4.79 12.28 5.88
C GLY A 73 4.66 13.40 4.83
N ILE A 74 3.42 13.79 4.47
CA ILE A 74 3.16 14.92 3.59
C ILE A 74 2.94 16.13 4.47
N CYS A 75 3.99 16.94 4.67
CA CYS A 75 4.02 18.13 5.52
C CYS A 75 2.71 18.95 5.50
N GLY A 76 1.79 18.65 6.42
CA GLY A 76 0.61 19.48 6.72
C GLY A 76 -0.50 19.56 5.68
N GLN A 77 -0.47 18.84 4.55
CA GLN A 77 -1.61 18.87 3.63
C GLN A 77 -2.67 17.85 4.06
N HIS A 78 -3.82 18.33 4.56
CA HIS A 78 -5.04 17.55 4.77
C HIS A 78 -5.63 17.03 3.44
N LEU A 79 -4.89 16.15 2.76
CA LEU A 79 -5.26 15.55 1.50
C LEU A 79 -6.63 14.90 1.63
N GLY A 80 -7.50 15.16 0.65
CA GLY A 80 -8.74 14.41 0.52
C GLY A 80 -8.42 12.92 0.32
N GLY A 81 -9.27 12.03 0.84
CA GLY A 81 -9.03 10.59 0.78
C GLY A 81 -8.83 10.04 -0.64
N ARG A 82 -9.43 10.65 -1.66
CA ARG A 82 -9.18 10.28 -3.07
C ARG A 82 -7.73 10.56 -3.48
N THR A 83 -7.20 11.73 -3.14
CA THR A 83 -5.81 12.12 -3.43
C THR A 83 -4.82 11.26 -2.68
N LEU A 84 -5.10 10.93 -1.42
CA LEU A 84 -4.28 10.01 -0.63
C LEU A 84 -4.20 8.62 -1.29
N ALA A 85 -5.34 8.04 -1.68
CA ALA A 85 -5.36 6.75 -2.37
C ALA A 85 -4.59 6.78 -3.70
N GLN A 86 -4.72 7.85 -4.49
CA GLN A 86 -3.99 8.01 -5.74
C GLN A 86 -2.47 8.11 -5.53
N LYS A 87 -2.02 8.83 -4.49
CA LYS A 87 -0.59 8.89 -4.15
C LYS A 87 -0.03 7.51 -3.79
N ILE A 88 -0.76 6.76 -2.96
CA ILE A 88 -0.36 5.40 -2.56
C ILE A 88 -0.31 4.46 -3.78
N LEU A 89 -1.28 4.58 -4.70
CA LEU A 89 -1.29 3.82 -5.95
C LEU A 89 -0.07 4.15 -6.82
N ARG A 90 0.30 5.43 -6.93
CA ARG A 90 1.49 5.89 -7.68
C ARG A 90 2.80 5.45 -7.03
N GLN A 91 2.83 5.23 -5.73
CA GLN A 91 3.95 4.63 -5.01
C GLN A 91 4.05 3.11 -5.21
N GLY A 92 3.09 2.50 -5.92
CA GLY A 92 3.14 1.08 -6.27
C GLY A 92 2.40 0.16 -5.31
N TYR A 93 1.51 0.68 -4.46
CA TYR A 93 0.75 -0.15 -3.50
C TYR A 93 -0.73 -0.26 -3.84
N TYR A 94 -1.34 -1.39 -3.49
CA TYR A 94 -2.74 -1.67 -3.78
C TYR A 94 -3.45 -2.51 -2.70
N TRP A 95 -4.72 -2.20 -2.49
CA TRP A 95 -5.70 -3.13 -1.90
C TRP A 95 -7.13 -2.75 -2.35
N PRO A 96 -8.09 -3.70 -2.42
CA PRO A 96 -9.40 -3.47 -3.05
C PRO A 96 -10.21 -2.31 -2.46
N THR A 97 -10.06 -2.06 -1.16
CA THR A 97 -10.84 -1.04 -0.44
C THR A 97 -10.07 0.25 -0.18
N MET A 98 -8.91 0.47 -0.85
CA MET A 98 -8.01 1.59 -0.55
C MET A 98 -8.66 2.96 -0.63
N GLN A 99 -9.51 3.20 -1.63
CA GLN A 99 -10.19 4.49 -1.78
C GLN A 99 -11.20 4.73 -0.65
N LYS A 100 -12.01 3.72 -0.31
CA LYS A 100 -12.97 3.80 0.80
C LYS A 100 -12.23 3.97 2.15
N GLY A 101 -11.15 3.21 2.34
CA GLY A 101 -10.28 3.27 3.51
C GLY A 101 -9.65 4.65 3.70
N ALA A 102 -9.09 5.22 2.64
CA ALA A 102 -8.49 6.56 2.66
C ALA A 102 -9.53 7.65 2.95
N ILE A 103 -10.73 7.59 2.36
CA ILE A 103 -11.82 8.53 2.67
C ILE A 103 -12.23 8.43 4.15
N LYS A 104 -12.46 7.21 4.66
CA LYS A 104 -12.79 7.01 6.08
C LYS A 104 -11.67 7.46 7.02
N PHE A 105 -10.42 7.23 6.64
CA PHE A 105 -9.24 7.66 7.39
C PHE A 105 -9.15 9.19 7.49
N THR A 106 -9.18 9.88 6.34
CA THR A 106 -9.11 11.36 6.28
C THR A 106 -10.29 12.04 6.99
N ARG A 107 -11.51 11.48 6.92
CA ARG A 107 -12.68 11.98 7.69
C ARG A 107 -12.44 11.92 9.20
N ARG A 108 -11.89 10.80 9.69
CA ARG A 108 -11.55 10.65 11.12
C ARG A 108 -10.46 11.63 11.56
N CYS A 109 -9.46 11.87 10.72
CA CYS A 109 -8.41 12.85 11.00
C CYS A 109 -8.95 14.28 11.07
N ARG A 110 -9.81 14.69 10.13
CA ARG A 110 -10.47 16.02 10.15
C ARG A 110 -11.32 16.24 11.40
N GLY A 111 -11.85 15.18 12.00
CA GLY A 111 -12.63 15.22 13.23
C GLY A 111 -11.81 15.38 14.52
N GLY A 112 -10.53 15.72 14.45
CA GLY A 112 -9.74 16.15 15.60
C GLY A 112 -9.30 15.06 16.58
N LYS A 113 -9.65 13.78 16.36
CA LYS A 113 -9.10 12.67 17.16
C LYS A 113 -7.68 12.37 16.70
N LYS A 114 -6.71 13.16 17.16
CA LYS A 114 -5.29 12.75 17.17
C LYS A 114 -5.24 11.45 17.96
N LYS A 115 -5.01 10.32 17.28
CA LYS A 115 -4.72 9.10 18.01
C LYS A 115 -3.32 9.24 18.56
N GLU A 116 -3.22 9.02 19.87
CA GLU A 116 -1.98 8.78 20.59
C GLU A 116 -1.11 7.83 19.77
N GLN A 117 0.14 8.26 19.56
CA GLN A 117 1.15 7.52 18.83
C GLN A 117 1.33 6.17 19.52
N GLN A 118 0.66 5.13 19.02
CA GLN A 118 1.12 3.77 19.27
C GLN A 118 2.34 3.55 18.37
N GLN A 119 3.44 4.24 18.72
CA GLN A 119 4.80 3.79 18.44
C GLN A 119 4.96 2.50 19.25
N ARG A 120 4.49 1.39 18.72
CA ARG A 120 4.90 0.10 19.24
C ARG A 120 5.24 -0.77 18.05
N GLU A 121 6.56 -0.86 17.88
CA GLU A 121 7.30 -1.41 16.77
C GLU A 121 7.08 -0.64 15.47
N ARG A 122 8.01 0.29 15.23
CA ARG A 122 8.50 0.57 13.88
C ARG A 122 8.77 -0.81 13.28
N LEU A 123 7.81 -1.37 12.55
CA LEU A 123 8.07 -2.47 11.65
C LEU A 123 9.12 -1.87 10.71
N ASP A 124 10.39 -2.18 10.94
CA ASP A 124 11.48 -1.81 10.03
C ASP A 124 11.16 -2.50 8.71
N LYS A 125 10.35 -1.82 7.92
CA LYS A 125 9.85 -2.22 6.61
C LYS A 125 10.55 -1.27 5.65
N PRO A 126 11.76 -1.64 5.18
CA PRO A 126 12.62 -0.75 4.39
C PRO A 126 11.91 -0.20 3.16
N TRP A 127 10.94 -0.97 2.62
CA TRP A 127 10.18 -0.64 1.43
C TRP A 127 9.27 0.59 1.57
N ILE A 128 8.84 0.98 2.78
CA ILE A 128 7.97 2.16 2.99
C ILE A 128 8.78 3.46 3.00
N ASN A 129 10.05 3.41 3.45
CA ASN A 129 10.92 4.58 3.53
C ASN A 129 11.31 5.16 2.15
N LEU A 130 11.22 4.37 1.07
CA LEU A 130 11.42 4.84 -0.30
C LEU A 130 10.36 5.87 -0.74
N ALA A 131 9.15 5.84 -0.18
CA ALA A 131 8.07 6.79 -0.49
C ALA A 131 8.35 8.23 0.02
N LYS A 132 9.38 8.42 0.85
CA LYS A 132 9.81 9.74 1.36
C LYS A 132 10.56 10.58 0.31
N THR A 133 10.89 10.02 -0.85
CA THR A 133 11.60 10.72 -1.95
C THR A 133 10.73 11.68 -2.77
N PHE A 134 9.41 11.73 -2.55
CA PHE A 134 8.48 12.57 -3.32
C PHE A 134 7.90 13.76 -2.55
N CYS A 135 8.61 14.27 -1.54
CA CYS A 135 8.29 15.57 -0.94
C CYS A 135 9.07 16.69 -1.68
N PRO A 136 8.40 17.58 -2.44
CA PRO A 136 9.09 18.62 -3.22
C PRO A 136 9.97 19.55 -2.37
N SER A 137 9.57 19.80 -1.13
CA SER A 137 10.34 20.61 -0.17
C SER A 137 11.65 19.94 0.28
N ARG A 138 11.77 18.61 0.16
CA ARG A 138 13.03 17.89 0.47
C ARG A 138 13.97 17.81 -0.74
N MET A 139 13.43 17.70 -1.95
CA MET A 139 14.22 17.74 -3.20
C MET A 139 14.96 19.08 -3.40
N MET A 140 14.42 20.19 -2.91
CA MET A 140 15.11 21.48 -2.93
C MET A 140 16.26 21.56 -1.92
N ALA A 141 16.14 20.89 -0.76
CA ALA A 141 17.17 20.89 0.28
C ALA A 141 18.40 20.03 -0.11
N GLU A 142 18.20 18.94 -0.86
CA GLU A 142 19.30 18.07 -1.32
C GLU A 142 20.01 18.59 -2.58
N ARG A 143 19.44 19.55 -3.32
CA ARG A 143 20.15 20.25 -4.42
C ARG A 143 21.13 21.30 -3.92
N SER A 144 20.94 21.86 -2.73
CA SER A 144 21.85 22.87 -2.16
C SER A 144 23.14 22.27 -1.57
N SER A 145 23.24 20.94 -1.45
CA SER A 145 24.40 20.24 -0.89
C SER A 145 25.30 19.61 -1.95
N ARG A 146 24.99 19.75 -3.25
CA ARG A 146 25.77 19.14 -4.35
C ARG A 146 26.34 20.15 -5.34
N ALA A 147 26.58 21.38 -4.88
CA ALA A 147 27.19 22.46 -5.67
C ALA A 147 28.66 22.75 -5.34
N GLU A 148 29.35 21.90 -4.57
CA GLU A 148 30.79 22.03 -4.32
C GLU A 148 31.47 20.67 -4.42
N CYS A 149 31.84 20.27 -5.63
CA CYS A 149 32.86 19.25 -5.93
C CYS A 149 33.18 19.30 -7.43
N TYR A 150 33.53 20.49 -7.94
CA TYR A 150 34.33 20.69 -9.16
C TYR A 150 34.87 22.13 -9.12
N ALA A 151 35.96 22.29 -8.38
CA ALA A 151 37.00 23.29 -8.58
C ALA A 151 38.24 22.80 -7.85
#